data_AF-A0A7C5HBE2-F1
#
_entry.id   AF-A0A7C5HBE2-F1
#
_cell.length_a   1.000
_cell.length_b   1.000
_cell.length_c   1.000
_cell.angle_alpha   90.00
_cell.angle_beta   90.00
_cell.angle_gamma   90.00
#
_symmetry.space_group_name_H-M   'P 1'
#
loop_
_entity.id
_entity.type
_entity.pdbx_description
1 polymer ?
#
loop_
_entity_poly.entity_id
_entity_poly.type
_entity_poly.pdbx_seq_one_letter_code
_entity_poly.pdbx_strand_id
1 'polypeptide(L)'
;MSKQIPKVEESTKFNFITSIWIVPFIALIIAGWLAYQYFSELGPEIRIIFPNNEGLQAGQSHIKYKDVPIGVVKKIELQKDGEGVTIIARMDKNTEAYLNDNTKFWIVKPEVGVTGVSGLETLISGTYINMYTQKGGAFKEKFHGMSHAYRKINDGEY
;
A
#
# COMPACT_ATOMS: atom_id res chain seq x y z
N MET A 1 -32.63 -67.63 -37.71
CA MET A 1 -32.44 -66.21 -37.34
C MET A 1 -31.92 -66.14 -35.91
N SER A 2 -30.60 -66.00 -35.71
CA SER A 2 -30.03 -65.76 -34.38
C SER A 2 -30.05 -64.26 -34.08
N LYS A 3 -30.73 -63.89 -33.00
CA LYS A 3 -30.89 -62.50 -32.58
C LYS A 3 -29.59 -62.07 -31.91
N GLN A 4 -28.80 -61.24 -32.59
CA GLN A 4 -27.61 -60.66 -31.99
C GLN A 4 -28.04 -59.66 -30.92
N ILE A 5 -27.66 -59.94 -29.67
CA ILE A 5 -27.96 -59.08 -28.54
C ILE A 5 -26.92 -57.94 -28.58
N PRO A 6 -27.34 -56.66 -28.61
CA PRO A 6 -26.40 -55.56 -28.63
C PRO A 6 -25.56 -55.60 -27.34
N LYS A 7 -24.24 -55.62 -27.50
CA LYS A 7 -23.29 -55.53 -26.41
C LYS A 7 -23.30 -54.10 -25.90
N VAL A 8 -23.89 -53.88 -24.72
CA VAL A 8 -23.87 -52.60 -24.04
C VAL A 8 -22.44 -52.36 -23.55
N GLU A 9 -21.70 -51.50 -24.25
CA GLU A 9 -20.48 -50.92 -23.68
C GLU A 9 -20.88 -49.83 -22.71
N GLU A 10 -20.92 -50.20 -21.43
CA GLU A 10 -21.13 -49.25 -20.35
C GLU A 10 -19.85 -48.42 -20.18
N SER A 11 -19.78 -47.27 -20.85
CA SER A 11 -18.67 -46.33 -20.76
C SER A 11 -18.76 -45.49 -19.49
N THR A 12 -18.74 -46.14 -18.33
CA THR A 12 -18.75 -45.42 -17.04
C THR A 12 -17.47 -45.72 -16.26
N LYS A 13 -16.32 -45.45 -16.90
CA LYS A 13 -15.07 -45.21 -16.18
C LYS A 13 -14.93 -43.72 -15.86
N PHE A 14 -15.91 -43.16 -15.15
CA PHE A 14 -15.66 -41.92 -14.43
C PHE A 14 -14.84 -42.28 -13.21
N ASN A 15 -13.53 -42.03 -13.28
CA ASN A 15 -12.60 -42.23 -12.18
C ASN A 15 -13.07 -41.39 -10.97
N PHE A 16 -13.83 -41.99 -10.05
CA PHE A 16 -14.32 -41.31 -8.83
C PHE A 16 -13.17 -40.71 -8.01
N ILE A 17 -11.98 -41.29 -8.11
CA ILE A 17 -10.75 -40.77 -7.51
C ILE A 17 -10.32 -39.45 -8.17
N THR A 18 -10.47 -39.30 -9.49
CA THR A 18 -10.21 -38.04 -10.22
C THR A 18 -11.29 -36.99 -9.95
N SER A 19 -12.56 -37.40 -9.75
CA SER A 19 -13.66 -36.46 -9.45
C SER A 19 -13.52 -35.79 -8.07
N ILE A 20 -13.14 -36.55 -7.03
CA ILE A 20 -12.90 -36.00 -5.68
C ILE A 20 -11.69 -35.07 -5.64
N TRP A 21 -10.68 -35.31 -6.47
CA TRP A 21 -9.45 -34.51 -6.53
C TRP A 21 -9.54 -33.22 -7.35
N ILE A 22 -10.59 -33.07 -8.18
CA ILE A 22 -10.81 -31.82 -8.93
C ILE A 22 -11.04 -30.65 -7.98
N VAL A 23 -11.81 -30.85 -6.90
CA VAL A 23 -12.09 -29.80 -5.91
C VAL A 23 -10.83 -29.25 -5.24
N PRO A 24 -9.94 -30.06 -4.63
CA PRO A 24 -8.71 -29.55 -4.02
C PRO A 24 -7.75 -28.93 -5.04
N PHE A 25 -7.71 -29.44 -6.28
CA PHE A 25 -6.86 -28.87 -7.32
C PHE A 25 -7.37 -27.49 -7.79
N ILE A 26 -8.68 -27.34 -8.02
CA ILE A 26 -9.30 -26.05 -8.33
C ILE A 26 -9.10 -25.08 -7.16
N ALA A 27 -9.28 -25.53 -5.92
CA ALA A 27 -9.04 -24.69 -4.74
C ALA A 27 -7.58 -24.21 -4.68
N LEU A 28 -6.61 -25.07 -4.99
CA LEU A 28 -5.19 -24.68 -5.08
C LEU A 28 -4.93 -23.64 -6.18
N ILE A 29 -5.55 -23.80 -7.35
CA ILE A 29 -5.41 -22.83 -8.44
C ILE A 29 -6.00 -21.48 -8.03
N ILE A 30 -7.20 -21.46 -7.44
CA ILE A 30 -7.84 -20.22 -6.98
C ILE A 30 -6.98 -19.57 -5.88
N ALA A 31 -6.49 -20.34 -4.92
CA ALA A 31 -5.62 -19.82 -3.87
C ALA A 31 -4.31 -19.24 -4.43
N GLY A 32 -3.69 -19.92 -5.39
CA GLY A 32 -2.51 -19.44 -6.09
C GLY A 32 -2.79 -18.16 -6.89
N TRP A 33 -3.94 -18.09 -7.56
CA TRP A 33 -4.37 -16.89 -8.28
C TRP A 33 -4.60 -15.72 -7.34
N LEU A 34 -5.35 -15.92 -6.24
CA LEU A 34 -5.62 -14.88 -5.25
C LEU A 34 -4.33 -14.37 -4.59
N ALA A 35 -3.40 -15.28 -4.27
CA ALA A 35 -2.09 -14.90 -3.77
C ALA A 35 -1.32 -14.06 -4.79
N TYR A 36 -1.28 -14.49 -6.05
CA TYR A 36 -0.62 -13.74 -7.13
C TYR A 36 -1.22 -12.35 -7.30
N GLN A 37 -2.55 -12.24 -7.27
CA GLN A 37 -3.26 -10.98 -7.36
C GLN A 37 -2.94 -10.07 -6.18
N TYR A 38 -2.99 -10.58 -4.95
CA TYR A 38 -2.65 -9.83 -3.75
C TYR A 38 -1.23 -9.26 -3.81
N PHE A 39 -0.23 -10.08 -4.15
CA PHE A 39 1.16 -9.59 -4.26
C PHE A 39 1.36 -8.63 -5.43
N SER A 40 0.61 -8.78 -6.52
CA SER A 40 0.72 -7.92 -7.71
C SER A 40 0.05 -6.55 -7.56
N GLU A 41 -0.84 -6.40 -6.59
CA GLU A 41 -1.53 -5.15 -6.26
C GLU A 41 -0.76 -4.31 -5.22
N LEU A 42 0.15 -4.93 -4.45
CA LEU A 42 1.00 -4.23 -3.49
C LEU A 42 2.03 -3.36 -4.23
N GLY A 43 2.02 -2.05 -3.94
CA GLY A 43 3.06 -1.15 -4.42
C GLY A 43 4.37 -1.25 -3.63
N PRO A 44 5.36 -0.41 -3.97
CA PRO A 44 6.68 -0.44 -3.36
C PRO A 44 6.64 -0.08 -1.88
N GLU A 45 7.54 -0.67 -1.11
CA GLU A 45 7.78 -0.29 0.28
C GLU A 45 8.91 0.74 0.34
N ILE A 46 8.70 1.84 1.03
CA ILE A 46 9.68 2.90 1.21
C ILE A 46 10.02 3.10 2.69
N ARG A 47 11.20 3.67 2.94
CA ARG A 47 11.72 4.01 4.25
C ARG A 47 11.95 5.51 4.32
N ILE A 48 11.28 6.19 5.23
CA ILE A 48 11.40 7.63 5.45
C ILE A 48 11.96 7.86 6.85
N ILE A 49 13.10 8.52 6.95
CA ILE A 49 13.78 8.79 8.22
C ILE A 49 13.36 10.18 8.69
N PHE A 50 12.77 10.26 9.88
CA PHE A 50 12.43 11.52 10.55
C PHE A 50 13.17 11.62 11.88
N PRO A 51 13.47 12.84 12.37
CA PRO A 51 14.04 13.02 13.70
C PRO A 51 13.07 12.59 14.81
N ASN A 52 11.76 12.76 14.58
CA ASN A 52 10.72 12.41 15.55
C ASN A 52 9.49 11.81 14.83
N ASN A 53 8.71 11.00 15.55
CA ASN A 53 7.49 10.40 15.01
C ASN A 53 6.32 11.39 14.86
N GLU A 54 6.30 12.43 15.70
CA GLU A 54 5.32 13.53 15.62
C GLU A 54 3.84 13.11 15.64
N GLY A 55 3.55 11.94 16.22
CA GLY A 55 2.19 11.41 16.39
C GLY A 55 1.68 10.54 15.24
N LEU A 56 2.54 10.12 14.31
CA LEU A 56 2.16 9.12 13.30
C LEU A 56 1.83 7.76 13.96
N GLN A 57 0.90 7.05 13.36
CA GLN A 57 0.40 5.76 13.82
C GLN A 57 0.54 4.70 12.72
N ALA A 58 1.18 3.59 13.06
CA ALA A 58 1.30 2.44 12.15
C ALA A 58 -0.08 1.86 11.84
N GLY A 59 -0.35 1.60 10.56
CA GLY A 59 -1.61 1.08 10.03
C GLY A 59 -2.72 2.12 9.87
N GLN A 60 -2.52 3.37 10.32
CA GLN A 60 -3.57 4.41 10.31
C GLN A 60 -3.12 5.69 9.60
N SER A 61 -1.88 6.13 9.79
CA SER A 61 -1.36 7.32 9.13
C SER A 61 -1.16 7.07 7.64
N HIS A 62 -1.72 7.96 6.83
CA HIS A 62 -1.62 7.90 5.37
C HIS A 62 -0.46 8.76 4.87
N ILE A 63 0.06 8.39 3.69
CA ILE A 63 0.91 9.26 2.88
C ILE A 63 0.02 9.91 1.83
N LYS A 64 0.03 11.24 1.75
CA LYS A 64 -0.79 12.00 0.82
C LYS A 64 0.06 12.75 -0.19
N TYR A 65 -0.46 12.93 -1.40
CA TYR A 65 0.06 13.84 -2.40
C TYR A 65 -1.09 14.64 -2.98
N LYS A 66 -1.02 15.98 -2.91
CA LYS A 66 -2.12 16.86 -3.31
C LYS A 66 -3.46 16.44 -2.67
N ASP A 67 -3.41 16.17 -1.37
CA ASP A 67 -4.54 15.70 -0.54
C ASP A 67 -5.14 14.34 -0.90
N VAL A 68 -4.57 13.62 -1.87
CA VAL A 68 -4.97 12.26 -2.22
C VAL A 68 -4.12 11.25 -1.44
N PRO A 69 -4.72 10.28 -0.71
CA PRO A 69 -3.97 9.20 -0.10
C PRO A 69 -3.36 8.30 -1.18
N ILE A 70 -2.05 8.05 -1.06
CA ILE A 70 -1.24 7.30 -2.04
C ILE A 70 -0.38 6.22 -1.37
N GLY A 71 -0.65 5.94 -0.10
CA GLY A 71 0.08 4.97 0.70
C GLY A 71 -0.28 5.04 2.16
N VAL A 72 0.22 4.06 2.92
CA VAL A 72 -0.05 3.89 4.35
C VAL A 72 1.23 3.59 5.11
N VAL A 73 1.37 4.18 6.29
CA VAL A 73 2.46 3.87 7.22
C VAL A 73 2.25 2.45 7.74
N LYS A 74 3.19 1.55 7.45
CA LYS A 74 3.12 0.13 7.84
C LYS A 74 3.74 -0.10 9.20
N LYS A 75 4.90 0.49 9.46
CA LYS A 75 5.66 0.34 10.71
C LYS A 75 6.44 1.61 11.03
N ILE A 76 6.74 1.76 12.31
CA ILE A 76 7.52 2.86 12.86
C ILE A 76 8.56 2.20 13.76
N GLU A 77 9.83 2.37 13.42
CA GLU A 77 10.96 1.73 14.10
C GLU A 77 11.90 2.83 14.63
N LEU A 78 12.34 2.70 15.89
CA LEU A 78 13.38 3.58 16.42
C LEU A 78 14.72 3.22 15.76
N GLN A 79 15.48 4.22 15.35
CA GLN A 79 16.82 4.02 14.79
C GLN A 79 17.77 3.50 15.89
N LYS A 80 18.74 2.68 15.51
CA LYS A 80 19.63 2.00 16.48
C LYS A 80 20.50 2.95 17.29
N ASP A 81 20.80 4.12 16.74
CA ASP A 81 21.52 5.22 17.39
C ASP A 81 20.62 6.05 18.32
N GLY A 82 19.30 5.88 18.25
CA GLY A 82 18.32 6.67 19.00
C GLY A 82 18.10 8.09 18.48
N GLU A 83 18.75 8.47 17.37
CA GLU A 83 18.73 9.84 16.85
C GLU A 83 17.51 10.14 15.97
N GLY A 84 16.69 9.13 15.69
CA GLY A 84 15.49 9.30 14.88
C GLY A 84 14.60 8.07 14.80
N VAL A 85 13.58 8.18 13.95
CA VAL A 85 12.63 7.12 13.65
C VAL A 85 12.63 6.81 12.16
N THR A 86 12.64 5.53 11.84
CA THR A 86 12.43 5.01 10.49
C THR A 86 10.97 4.66 10.31
N ILE A 87 10.30 5.39 9.43
CA ILE A 87 8.93 5.11 9.01
C ILE A 87 8.99 4.19 7.80
N ILE A 88 8.43 3.00 7.93
CA ILE A 88 8.27 2.06 6.82
C ILE A 88 6.84 2.23 6.31
N ALA A 89 6.70 2.64 5.06
CA ALA A 89 5.41 2.88 4.44
C ALA A 89 5.24 2.05 3.17
N ARG A 90 4.01 1.58 2.96
CA ARG A 90 3.61 0.90 1.73
C ARG A 90 2.93 1.91 0.84
N MET A 91 3.47 2.11 -0.35
CA MET A 91 2.91 3.01 -1.35
C MET A 91 1.99 2.25 -2.29
N ASP A 92 1.11 2.97 -2.98
CA ASP A 92 0.28 2.39 -4.03
C ASP A 92 1.12 2.07 -5.27
N LYS A 93 0.72 1.05 -6.04
CA LYS A 93 1.47 0.60 -7.23
C LYS A 93 1.75 1.72 -8.24
N ASN A 94 0.85 2.69 -8.37
CA ASN A 94 0.96 3.78 -9.34
C ASN A 94 1.87 4.93 -8.89
N THR A 95 2.47 4.86 -7.69
CA THR A 95 3.30 5.95 -7.16
C THR A 95 4.78 5.79 -7.48
N GLU A 96 5.21 4.65 -8.04
CA GLU A 96 6.63 4.34 -8.26
C GLU A 96 7.35 5.43 -9.07
N ALA A 97 6.70 5.95 -10.11
CA ALA A 97 7.24 7.03 -10.95
C ALA A 97 7.43 8.37 -10.21
N TYR A 98 6.80 8.52 -9.04
CA TYR A 98 6.84 9.71 -8.19
C TYR A 98 7.84 9.57 -7.03
N LEU A 99 8.40 8.38 -6.81
CA LEU A 99 9.37 8.06 -5.76
C LEU A 99 10.80 8.18 -6.29
N ASN A 100 11.23 9.42 -6.52
CA ASN A 100 12.53 9.74 -7.10
C ASN A 100 13.35 10.70 -6.23
N ASP A 101 14.56 11.05 -6.68
CA ASP A 101 15.48 11.97 -6.00
C ASP A 101 14.89 13.33 -5.60
N ASN A 102 13.86 13.79 -6.32
CA ASN A 102 13.20 15.07 -6.09
C ASN A 102 12.03 14.97 -5.10
N THR A 103 11.79 13.77 -4.57
CA THR A 103 10.68 13.50 -3.66
C THR A 103 11.03 13.97 -2.27
N LYS A 104 10.10 14.70 -1.67
CA LYS A 104 10.23 15.24 -0.33
C LYS A 104 9.02 14.85 0.48
N PHE A 105 9.26 14.46 1.73
CA PHE A 105 8.23 14.06 2.67
C PHE A 105 8.30 14.96 3.90
N TRP A 106 7.15 15.33 4.45
CA TRP A 106 7.07 16.03 5.72
C TRP A 106 5.83 15.59 6.48
N ILE A 107 5.87 15.71 7.81
CA ILE A 107 4.74 15.38 8.66
C ILE A 107 3.81 16.59 8.74
N VAL A 108 2.50 16.35 8.61
CA VAL A 108 1.47 17.37 8.80
C VAL A 108 0.64 17.01 10.02
N LYS A 109 0.58 17.95 10.98
CA LYS A 109 -0.27 17.88 12.16
C LYS A 109 -1.52 18.71 11.90
N PRO A 110 -2.72 18.19 12.14
CA PRO A 110 -3.92 19.01 12.12
C PRO A 110 -3.84 20.08 13.21
N GLU A 111 -4.11 21.34 12.88
CA GLU A 111 -4.31 22.38 13.88
C GLU A 111 -5.75 22.26 14.42
N VAL A 112 -5.89 21.98 15.71
CA VAL A 112 -7.21 21.90 16.35
C VAL A 112 -7.71 23.32 16.59
N GLY A 113 -8.57 23.80 15.70
CA GLY A 113 -9.32 25.04 15.92
C GLY A 113 -10.34 24.86 17.04
N VAL A 114 -10.16 25.55 18.16
CA VAL A 114 -11.03 25.47 19.35
C VAL A 114 -12.35 26.26 19.21
N THR A 115 -12.72 26.67 18.00
CA THR A 115 -13.92 27.47 17.75
C THR A 115 -15.17 26.58 17.69
N GLY A 116 -15.74 26.36 18.87
CA GLY A 116 -17.18 26.45 19.14
C GLY A 116 -18.15 25.65 18.27
N VAL A 117 -18.66 24.57 18.85
CA VAL A 117 -20.02 24.02 18.67
C VAL A 117 -20.52 23.75 17.24
N SER A 118 -20.09 22.63 16.66
CA SER A 118 -20.95 21.63 15.97
C SER A 118 -20.08 20.76 15.07
N GLY A 119 -19.85 19.51 15.48
CA GLY A 119 -19.17 18.53 14.65
C GLY A 119 -18.13 17.71 15.41
N LEU A 120 -18.60 16.69 16.13
CA LEU A 120 -17.75 15.61 16.67
C LEU A 120 -17.11 14.75 15.56
N GLU A 121 -17.25 15.13 14.28
CA GLU A 121 -16.85 14.35 13.10
C GLU A 121 -15.54 14.82 12.45
N THR A 122 -15.03 16.02 12.77
CA THR A 122 -13.76 16.54 12.23
C THR A 122 -12.53 16.20 13.09
N LEU A 123 -12.74 15.63 14.28
CA LEU A 123 -11.72 15.40 15.32
C LEU A 123 -10.69 14.29 15.01
N ILE A 124 -10.75 13.63 13.84
CA ILE A 124 -9.97 12.42 13.57
C ILE A 124 -9.13 12.49 12.30
N SER A 125 -8.81 13.69 11.81
CA SER A 125 -7.77 13.81 10.78
C SER A 125 -6.41 13.55 11.41
N GLY A 126 -6.12 12.30 11.79
CA GLY A 126 -4.87 11.91 12.45
C GLY A 126 -3.64 12.38 11.67
N THR A 127 -2.52 12.52 12.38
CA THR A 127 -1.24 12.92 11.79
C THR A 127 -0.94 12.09 10.55
N TYR A 128 -0.57 12.76 9.46
CA TYR A 128 -0.27 12.13 8.19
C TYR A 128 1.04 12.67 7.61
N ILE A 129 1.58 11.95 6.63
CA ILE A 129 2.77 12.40 5.89
C ILE A 129 2.28 12.99 4.58
N ASN A 130 2.76 14.17 4.22
CA ASN A 130 2.53 14.76 2.91
C ASN A 130 3.79 14.59 2.05
N MET A 131 3.56 14.43 0.75
CA MET A 131 4.59 14.21 -0.25
C MET A 131 4.58 15.39 -1.22
N TYR A 132 5.75 15.73 -1.74
CA TYR A 132 5.92 16.53 -2.95
C TYR A 132 6.96 15.86 -3.81
N THR A 133 6.80 15.92 -5.12
CA THR A 133 7.80 15.41 -6.06
C THR A 133 7.75 16.18 -7.36
N GLN A 134 8.81 16.07 -8.14
CA GLN A 134 8.87 16.52 -9.53
C GLN A 134 9.12 15.31 -10.41
N LYS A 135 8.57 15.31 -11.63
CA LYS A 135 8.82 14.23 -12.59
C LYS A 135 10.28 14.27 -13.03
N GLY A 136 10.89 13.09 -13.18
CA GLY A 136 12.30 12.92 -13.54
C GLY A 136 13.17 12.62 -12.32
N GLY A 137 14.19 11.78 -12.53
CA GLY A 137 15.09 11.30 -11.48
C GLY A 137 15.14 9.78 -11.40
N ALA A 138 16.10 9.24 -10.65
CA ALA A 138 16.20 7.80 -10.40
C ALA A 138 15.26 7.39 -9.27
N PHE A 139 14.70 6.18 -9.38
CA PHE A 139 13.86 5.61 -8.33
C PHE A 139 14.65 5.48 -7.03
N LYS A 140 14.01 5.82 -5.91
CA LYS A 140 14.56 5.68 -4.56
C LYS A 140 13.55 5.05 -3.62
N GLU A 141 14.07 4.21 -2.74
CA GLU A 141 13.28 3.57 -1.66
C GLU A 141 13.53 4.22 -0.30
N LYS A 142 14.65 4.94 -0.15
CA LYS A 142 15.06 5.57 1.11
C LYS A 142 15.03 7.08 0.98
N PHE A 143 14.36 7.72 1.94
CA PHE A 143 14.15 9.17 1.97
C PHE A 143 14.46 9.74 3.34
N HIS A 144 14.92 10.98 3.36
CA HIS A 144 14.97 11.79 4.57
C HIS A 144 13.76 12.71 4.60
N GLY A 145 13.01 12.63 5.69
CA GLY A 145 11.89 13.50 5.97
C GLY A 145 12.36 14.90 6.35
N MET A 146 11.64 15.91 5.88
CA MET A 146 11.86 17.29 6.27
C MET A 146 11.16 17.60 7.59
N SER A 147 11.78 18.46 8.39
CA SER A 147 11.23 18.94 9.66
C SER A 147 10.10 19.96 9.48
N HIS A 148 10.02 20.60 8.31
CA HIS A 148 9.02 21.63 8.00
C HIS A 148 8.30 21.33 6.70
N ALA A 149 7.08 21.85 6.58
CA ALA A 149 6.31 21.75 5.34
C ALA A 149 7.07 22.36 4.17
N TYR A 150 7.15 21.63 3.05
CA TYR A 150 7.78 22.16 1.85
C TYR A 150 6.92 23.26 1.26
N ARG A 151 7.41 24.51 1.37
CA ARG A 151 6.86 25.65 0.64
C ARG A 151 7.68 25.84 -0.61
N LYS A 152 7.07 25.65 -1.78
CA LYS A 152 7.66 26.06 -3.05
C LYS A 152 7.65 27.59 -3.06
N ILE A 153 8.76 28.20 -2.67
CA ILE A 153 8.95 29.64 -2.84
C ILE A 153 9.10 29.86 -4.34
N ASN A 154 8.03 30.30 -5.00
CA ASN A 154 8.14 30.90 -6.32
C ASN A 154 8.70 32.30 -6.07
N ASP A 155 10.02 32.41 -5.91
CA ASP A 155 10.67 33.72 -5.92
C ASP A 155 11.38 33.90 -7.24
N GLY A 156 10.91 34.90 -7.95
CA GLY A 156 11.23 35.21 -9.33
C GLY A 156 10.37 36.40 -9.73
N GLU A 157 10.48 37.49 -8.98
CA GLU A 157 10.31 38.86 -9.45
C GLU A 157 10.92 39.79 -8.38
N TYR A 158 11.78 40.70 -8.84
CA TYR A 158 12.75 41.52 -8.10
C TYR A 158 12.18 42.36 -6.94
#